data_AF-A0A955B7N2-F1
#
_entry.id   AF-A0A955B7N2-F1
#
_cell.length_a   1.000
_cell.length_b   1.000
_cell.length_c   1.000
_cell.angle_alpha   90.00
_cell.angle_beta   90.00
_cell.angle_gamma   90.00
#
_symmetry.space_group_name_H-M   'P 1'
#
loop_
_entity.id
_entity.type
_entity.pdbx_description
1 polymer ?
#
loop_
_entity_poly.entity_id
_entity_poly.type
_entity_poly.pdbx_seq_one_letter_code
_entity_poly.pdbx_strand_id
1 'polypeptide(L)'
;MPRTMRPDGSESATLNRGMALTMRQLHPSCVLLLLAIACTSAARGNLTITTNQLPSVGPGPSFIDGTGSLSSIFDAAAMYWEDLILGSNTIDVRFRWDNTLSSSKLAQTEFFGNAITISIDSTSLWYVDGTPFSHSEFPNSHVDTDGGLTSGVYYTGGPSRFDLLSVSLHEIGHAIHGIGSGMGFDVPQITVTEPLPHAGTIIDTVAGSHLNDSSYPNALMVDGLPAGRRRLISELDLLAVAQTSRRIIQSPADTMSPSIVDVTVSGTQWQSSFLSELDPDRGLGYSLIDTADNLAPLPYKNADLIYVKFSENVLGGNGSLSPDDFAIIGTNTLLDPIAIVSVDYNTVDNVAKLVLGDSLPRDKYFIGVNAGTVTDEAGNELDGGSGAGTDYTLRFNVSPGDFSQSPDGAVGFSDLNALSLAYFSNAGDDNYNVLADGNADGRVNFSDLNTLGLNYFERLPADEPGLPLAVEAILDDNPDGFARSLDADVLAVSMFELGRATSSLTAVPEPSLVLHWGLIALFSGTFRWKRT
;
A
#
# COMPACT_ATOMS: atom_id res chain seq x y z
N MET A 1 30.23 79.31 36.50
CA MET A 1 29.12 78.69 35.75
C MET A 1 29.63 78.36 34.34
N PRO A 2 29.44 77.13 33.85
CA PRO A 2 30.47 76.48 33.05
C PRO A 2 30.22 76.45 31.54
N ARG A 3 31.30 76.04 30.86
CA ARG A 3 31.67 76.11 29.45
C ARG A 3 30.83 75.24 28.50
N THR A 4 30.79 75.75 27.27
CA THR A 4 30.45 75.12 25.99
C THR A 4 31.31 73.90 25.66
N MET A 5 30.68 72.83 25.15
CA MET A 5 31.33 71.71 24.46
C MET A 5 30.97 71.74 22.97
N ARG A 6 32.00 71.58 22.13
CA ARG A 6 31.94 71.27 20.69
C ARG A 6 31.82 69.75 20.49
N PRO A 7 31.36 69.28 19.31
CA PRO A 7 31.36 67.87 18.94
C PRO A 7 32.67 67.50 18.25
N ASP A 8 33.25 66.36 18.63
CA ASP A 8 34.16 65.59 17.80
C ASP A 8 33.47 64.28 17.41
N GLY A 9 33.65 63.91 16.14
CA GLY A 9 33.27 62.60 15.63
C GLY A 9 34.53 61.76 15.49
N SER A 10 34.41 60.46 15.74
CA SER A 10 35.10 59.41 15.00
C SER A 10 34.72 58.03 15.56
N GLU A 11 34.82 57.05 14.68
CA GLU A 11 34.93 55.59 14.91
C GLU A 11 33.68 54.76 14.63
N SER A 12 33.57 54.41 13.33
CA SER A 12 33.08 53.12 12.89
C SER A 12 34.11 52.03 13.25
N ALA A 13 33.68 50.87 13.74
CA ALA A 13 34.12 49.55 13.26
C ALA A 13 33.53 48.38 14.08
N THR A 14 33.08 47.36 13.34
CA THR A 14 33.03 45.93 13.69
C THR A 14 31.96 45.41 14.65
N LEU A 15 30.75 45.26 14.10
CA LEU A 15 29.86 44.13 14.39
C LEU A 15 30.13 43.05 13.34
N ASN A 16 30.85 41.97 13.71
CA ASN A 16 30.87 40.71 12.95
C ASN A 16 31.53 39.59 13.77
N ARG A 17 30.73 38.83 14.50
CA ARG A 17 31.02 37.44 14.90
C ARG A 17 29.73 36.64 14.80
N GLY A 18 29.33 36.37 13.55
CA GLY A 18 28.36 35.34 13.21
C GLY A 18 28.99 33.94 13.35
N MET A 19 28.18 33.02 13.82
CA MET A 19 28.48 31.62 14.15
C MET A 19 29.12 30.87 12.98
N ALA A 20 30.38 30.45 13.15
CA ALA A 20 30.94 29.35 12.39
C ALA A 20 30.55 28.04 13.10
N LEU A 21 29.45 27.42 12.69
CA LEU A 21 29.17 26.02 13.03
C LEU A 21 30.12 25.15 12.21
N THR A 22 31.17 24.63 12.84
CA THR A 22 32.06 23.63 12.22
C THR A 22 31.33 22.31 12.08
N MET A 23 31.03 21.94 10.84
CA MET A 23 30.47 20.67 10.39
C MET A 23 31.50 19.53 10.52
N ARG A 24 31.85 19.16 11.76
CA ARG A 24 32.67 17.98 12.07
C ARG A 24 31.97 17.16 13.15
N GLN A 25 31.22 16.15 12.69
CA GLN A 25 30.76 14.92 13.36
C GLN A 25 29.31 14.59 12.97
N LEU A 26 29.09 14.29 11.68
CA LEU A 26 27.95 13.49 11.28
C LEU A 26 28.39 12.02 11.25
N HIS A 27 27.67 11.18 11.99
CA HIS A 27 27.94 9.75 12.11
C HIS A 27 27.70 9.06 10.75
N PRO A 28 28.54 8.09 10.32
CA PRO A 28 28.39 7.42 9.01
C PRO A 28 27.02 6.74 8.82
N SER A 29 26.32 6.41 9.91
CA SER A 29 24.95 5.89 9.92
C SER A 29 23.91 6.88 9.37
N CYS A 30 24.13 8.20 9.55
CA CYS A 30 23.23 9.24 9.04
C CYS A 30 23.44 9.50 7.53
N VAL A 31 24.64 9.22 7.01
CA VAL A 31 24.94 9.37 5.57
C VAL A 31 24.33 8.23 4.76
N LEU A 32 24.29 7.00 5.31
CA LEU A 32 23.60 5.87 4.66
C LEU A 32 22.08 6.02 4.65
N LEU A 33 21.47 6.59 5.70
CA LEU A 33 20.02 6.86 5.72
C LEU A 33 19.62 7.97 4.72
N LEU A 34 20.45 9.00 4.56
CA LEU A 34 20.25 10.04 3.54
C LEU A 34 20.48 9.52 2.10
N LEU A 35 21.42 8.58 1.90
CA LEU A 35 21.59 7.92 0.59
C LEU A 35 20.45 6.93 0.27
N ALA A 36 19.88 6.25 1.27
CA ALA A 36 18.74 5.35 1.08
C ALA A 36 17.45 6.12 0.72
N ILE A 37 17.20 7.28 1.36
CA ILE A 37 16.07 8.16 1.02
C ILE A 37 16.26 8.79 -0.38
N ALA A 38 17.50 9.05 -0.80
CA ALA A 38 17.80 9.54 -2.15
C ALA A 38 17.77 8.45 -3.24
N CYS A 39 17.82 7.16 -2.89
CA CYS A 39 17.78 6.05 -3.86
C CYS A 39 16.36 5.51 -4.14
N THR A 40 15.36 5.87 -3.33
CA THR A 40 13.96 5.50 -3.60
C THR A 40 13.20 6.55 -4.41
N SER A 41 13.82 7.67 -4.77
CA SER A 41 13.34 8.50 -5.89
C SER A 41 13.70 7.80 -7.21
N ALA A 42 13.15 6.61 -7.45
CA ALA A 42 12.97 6.11 -8.80
C ALA A 42 12.38 7.28 -9.60
N ALA A 43 12.94 7.56 -10.79
CA ALA A 43 12.60 8.71 -11.60
C ALA A 43 11.09 8.75 -11.87
N ARG A 44 10.33 9.37 -10.96
CA ARG A 44 8.93 9.71 -11.19
C ARG A 44 9.00 10.68 -12.36
N GLY A 45 8.47 10.26 -13.51
CA GLY A 45 8.41 11.14 -14.67
C GLY A 45 7.78 12.47 -14.23
N ASN A 46 8.31 13.58 -14.74
CA ASN A 46 7.67 14.87 -14.52
C ASN A 46 6.48 15.00 -15.45
N LEU A 47 5.46 15.76 -15.01
CA LEU A 47 4.36 16.11 -15.89
C LEU A 47 4.95 16.79 -17.11
N THR A 48 4.47 16.44 -18.30
CA THR A 48 4.85 17.10 -19.55
C THR A 48 3.61 17.76 -20.14
N ILE A 49 3.69 19.05 -20.41
CA ILE A 49 2.63 19.87 -20.99
C ILE A 49 3.12 20.34 -22.35
N THR A 50 2.59 19.72 -23.39
CA THR A 50 2.85 20.16 -24.76
C THR A 50 1.89 21.29 -25.12
N THR A 51 2.43 22.43 -25.54
CA THR A 51 1.69 23.65 -25.85
C THR A 51 1.62 23.86 -27.36
N ASN A 52 0.42 24.07 -27.90
CA ASN A 52 0.18 24.20 -29.34
C ASN A 52 -0.71 25.40 -29.67
N GLN A 53 -0.14 26.46 -30.24
CA GLN A 53 -0.93 27.63 -30.65
C GLN A 53 -1.79 27.31 -31.89
N LEU A 54 -3.11 27.49 -31.77
CA LEU A 54 -4.06 27.41 -32.86
C LEU A 54 -4.27 28.78 -33.53
N PRO A 55 -4.82 28.81 -34.76
CA PRO A 55 -5.27 30.06 -35.37
C PRO A 55 -6.31 30.79 -34.51
N SER A 56 -6.24 32.12 -34.47
CA SER A 56 -7.22 32.94 -33.76
C SER A 56 -8.63 32.77 -34.34
N VAL A 57 -9.64 32.80 -33.47
CA VAL A 57 -11.04 32.97 -33.87
C VAL A 57 -11.34 34.48 -33.84
N GLY A 58 -11.42 35.07 -35.02
CA GLY A 58 -11.59 36.52 -35.19
C GLY A 58 -10.28 37.31 -35.15
N PRO A 59 -10.34 38.66 -35.10
CA PRO A 59 -9.17 39.49 -34.95
C PRO A 59 -8.45 39.19 -33.63
N GLY A 60 -7.12 39.16 -33.68
CA GLY A 60 -6.30 39.17 -32.48
C GLY A 60 -6.50 40.46 -31.67
N PRO A 61 -5.98 40.51 -30.43
CA PRO A 61 -6.20 41.64 -29.54
C PRO A 61 -5.62 42.93 -30.12
N SER A 62 -6.41 43.99 -30.07
CA SER A 62 -6.01 45.34 -30.51
C SER A 62 -5.25 46.11 -29.42
N PHE A 63 -5.24 45.60 -28.19
CA PHE A 63 -4.67 46.28 -27.01
C PHE A 63 -3.82 45.29 -26.18
N ILE A 64 -2.58 45.08 -26.63
CA ILE A 64 -1.54 44.39 -25.85
C ILE A 64 -0.52 45.42 -25.38
N ASP A 65 -0.28 45.46 -24.07
CA ASP A 65 0.92 46.07 -23.49
C ASP A 65 1.98 44.98 -23.22
N GLY A 66 3.26 45.31 -23.33
CA GLY A 66 4.36 44.36 -23.13
C GLY A 66 5.02 43.90 -24.44
N THR A 67 5.98 42.98 -24.33
CA THR A 67 6.82 42.53 -25.46
C THR A 67 6.79 41.02 -25.69
N GLY A 68 6.02 40.29 -24.88
CA GLY A 68 5.89 38.83 -25.03
C GLY A 68 4.97 38.43 -26.17
N SER A 69 4.76 37.12 -26.28
CA SER A 69 3.81 36.51 -27.21
C SER A 69 2.86 35.57 -26.47
N LEU A 70 1.74 35.21 -27.09
CA LEU A 70 0.83 34.21 -26.52
C LEU A 70 1.55 32.87 -26.27
N SER A 71 2.33 32.39 -27.26
CA SER A 71 3.10 31.14 -27.12
C SER A 71 4.08 31.19 -25.96
N SER A 72 4.92 32.23 -25.87
CA SER A 72 5.92 32.34 -24.80
C SER A 72 5.30 32.39 -23.40
N ILE A 73 4.07 32.90 -23.26
CA ILE A 73 3.36 32.91 -21.99
C ILE A 73 2.82 31.52 -21.64
N PHE A 74 2.24 30.81 -22.60
CA PHE A 74 1.77 29.44 -22.38
C PHE A 74 2.90 28.47 -22.10
N ASP A 75 4.04 28.60 -22.79
CA ASP A 75 5.24 27.82 -22.52
C ASP A 75 5.75 28.06 -21.10
N ALA A 76 5.78 29.32 -20.65
CA ALA A 76 6.17 29.65 -19.28
C ALA A 76 5.17 29.09 -18.26
N ALA A 77 3.87 29.23 -18.51
CA ALA A 77 2.82 28.71 -17.63
C ALA A 77 2.85 27.18 -17.53
N ALA A 78 3.12 26.48 -18.63
CA ALA A 78 3.35 25.04 -18.65
C ALA A 78 4.53 24.67 -17.73
N MET A 79 5.68 25.32 -17.89
CA MET A 79 6.86 25.05 -17.05
C MET A 79 6.58 25.21 -15.55
N TYR A 80 5.82 26.24 -15.15
CA TYR A 80 5.42 26.40 -13.73
C TYR A 80 4.66 25.19 -13.18
N TRP A 81 3.78 24.57 -13.97
CA TRP A 81 3.03 23.40 -13.55
C TRP A 81 3.85 22.11 -13.60
N GLU A 82 4.69 21.95 -14.64
CA GLU A 82 5.61 20.81 -14.77
C GLU A 82 6.61 20.73 -13.60
N ASP A 83 7.07 21.89 -13.11
CA ASP A 83 7.98 21.97 -11.96
C ASP A 83 7.31 21.61 -10.62
N LEU A 84 5.97 21.69 -10.53
CA LEU A 84 5.21 21.49 -9.29
C LEU A 84 4.51 20.13 -9.20
N ILE A 85 4.11 19.54 -10.33
CA ILE A 85 3.39 18.27 -10.36
C ILE A 85 4.31 17.14 -10.79
N LEU A 86 4.55 16.22 -9.87
CA LEU A 86 5.25 14.97 -10.13
C LEU A 86 4.28 13.95 -10.74
N GLY A 87 4.55 13.46 -11.94
CA GLY A 87 3.74 12.41 -12.60
C GLY A 87 4.13 12.22 -14.06
N SER A 88 4.16 10.99 -14.58
CA SER A 88 4.72 10.70 -15.91
C SER A 88 3.81 11.04 -17.10
N ASN A 89 2.77 11.85 -16.89
CA ASN A 89 1.74 12.08 -17.90
C ASN A 89 2.14 13.17 -18.89
N THR A 90 1.62 13.07 -20.11
CA THR A 90 1.72 14.11 -21.12
C THR A 90 0.34 14.66 -21.44
N ILE A 91 0.16 15.98 -21.34
CA ILE A 91 -1.07 16.66 -21.77
C ILE A 91 -0.80 17.55 -22.99
N ASP A 92 -1.76 17.58 -23.93
CA ASP A 92 -1.75 18.46 -25.11
C ASP A 92 -2.68 19.65 -24.88
N VAL A 93 -2.08 20.80 -24.59
CA VAL A 93 -2.75 22.07 -24.37
C VAL A 93 -2.66 22.91 -25.64
N ARG A 94 -3.79 23.06 -26.31
CA ARG A 94 -3.94 23.92 -27.48
C ARG A 94 -4.48 25.27 -27.04
N PHE A 95 -4.00 26.36 -27.61
CA PHE A 95 -4.43 27.69 -27.16
C PHE A 95 -4.58 28.68 -28.31
N ARG A 96 -5.47 29.66 -28.16
CA ARG A 96 -5.73 30.69 -29.19
C ARG A 96 -6.31 31.97 -28.61
N TRP A 97 -6.25 33.03 -29.41
CA TRP A 97 -7.11 34.20 -29.24
C TRP A 97 -8.52 33.90 -29.75
N ASP A 98 -9.53 34.36 -29.04
CA ASP A 98 -10.94 34.16 -29.38
C ASP A 98 -11.74 35.42 -29.04
N ASN A 99 -12.35 36.06 -30.05
CA ASN A 99 -13.17 37.25 -29.85
C ASN A 99 -14.66 36.94 -29.62
N THR A 100 -15.03 35.66 -29.51
CA THR A 100 -16.41 35.20 -29.35
C THR A 100 -16.75 34.86 -27.90
N LEU A 101 -15.77 34.90 -26.99
CA LEU A 101 -16.01 34.73 -25.57
C LEU A 101 -16.94 35.83 -25.03
N SER A 102 -17.79 35.47 -24.06
CA SER A 102 -18.66 36.43 -23.40
C SER A 102 -17.82 37.49 -22.67
N SER A 103 -18.28 38.74 -22.63
CA SER A 103 -17.56 39.87 -22.01
C SER A 103 -17.23 39.73 -20.52
N SER A 104 -17.72 38.68 -19.85
CA SER A 104 -17.43 38.37 -18.45
C SER A 104 -16.29 37.35 -18.28
N LYS A 105 -15.75 36.78 -19.36
CA LYS A 105 -14.71 35.75 -19.32
C LYS A 105 -13.41 36.30 -19.90
N LEU A 106 -12.32 36.15 -19.14
CA LEU A 106 -10.97 36.44 -19.63
C LEU A 106 -10.44 35.29 -20.50
N ALA A 107 -10.82 34.06 -20.18
CA ALA A 107 -10.47 32.86 -20.91
C ALA A 107 -11.51 31.76 -20.69
N GLN A 108 -11.36 30.65 -21.42
CA GLN A 108 -12.15 29.45 -21.26
C GLN A 108 -11.35 28.22 -21.68
N THR A 109 -11.31 27.21 -20.82
CA THR A 109 -10.82 25.87 -21.13
C THR A 109 -11.95 24.97 -21.64
N GLU A 110 -11.73 24.31 -22.78
CA GLU A 110 -12.66 23.39 -23.43
C GLU A 110 -11.98 22.05 -23.68
N PHE A 111 -12.74 20.95 -23.56
CA PHE A 111 -12.23 19.60 -23.71
C PHE A 111 -12.87 18.92 -24.92
N PHE A 112 -12.05 18.49 -25.88
CA PHE A 112 -12.49 17.82 -27.10
C PHE A 112 -11.77 16.47 -27.26
N GLY A 113 -12.34 15.42 -26.66
CA GLY A 113 -11.68 14.13 -26.54
C GLY A 113 -10.42 14.25 -25.70
N ASN A 114 -9.27 13.84 -26.23
CA ASN A 114 -7.97 13.92 -25.53
C ASN A 114 -7.25 15.26 -25.70
N ALA A 115 -7.82 16.20 -26.45
CA ALA A 115 -7.23 17.52 -26.68
C ALA A 115 -7.91 18.58 -25.83
N ILE A 116 -7.11 19.45 -25.21
CA ILE A 116 -7.59 20.56 -24.40
C ILE A 116 -7.38 21.84 -25.20
N THR A 117 -8.41 22.68 -25.31
CA THR A 117 -8.32 23.97 -26.00
C THR A 117 -8.61 25.11 -25.03
N ILE A 118 -7.65 26.02 -24.87
CA ILE A 118 -7.76 27.23 -24.06
C ILE A 118 -7.95 28.43 -24.98
N SER A 119 -9.12 29.06 -24.90
CA SER A 119 -9.45 30.26 -25.65
C SER A 119 -9.26 31.48 -24.77
N ILE A 120 -8.49 32.47 -25.22
CA ILE A 120 -8.25 33.74 -24.51
C ILE A 120 -9.04 34.87 -25.17
N ASP A 121 -9.77 35.66 -24.39
CA ASP A 121 -10.61 36.75 -24.90
C ASP A 121 -9.76 37.82 -25.58
N SER A 122 -9.85 37.94 -26.90
CA SER A 122 -9.05 38.93 -27.63
C SER A 122 -9.57 40.37 -27.49
N THR A 123 -10.74 40.58 -26.89
CA THR A 123 -11.31 41.92 -26.70
C THR A 123 -10.85 42.59 -25.40
N SER A 124 -10.30 41.80 -24.48
CA SER A 124 -9.75 42.26 -23.21
C SER A 124 -8.44 43.05 -23.35
N LEU A 125 -8.11 43.78 -22.28
CA LEU A 125 -6.92 44.62 -22.19
C LEU A 125 -5.79 43.82 -21.53
N TRP A 126 -4.85 43.34 -22.34
CA TRP A 126 -3.83 42.38 -21.91
C TRP A 126 -2.48 43.00 -21.65
N TYR A 127 -1.80 42.51 -20.61
CA TYR A 127 -0.36 42.61 -20.47
C TYR A 127 0.29 41.27 -20.82
N VAL A 128 1.22 41.30 -21.76
CA VAL A 128 1.94 40.12 -22.27
C VAL A 128 3.42 40.30 -21.95
N ASP A 129 3.83 39.70 -20.84
CA ASP A 129 5.18 39.78 -20.29
C ASP A 129 6.22 39.12 -21.23
N GLY A 130 7.28 39.86 -21.58
CA GLY A 130 8.40 39.32 -22.36
C GLY A 130 9.37 38.49 -21.52
N THR A 131 9.25 38.54 -20.20
CA THR A 131 10.14 37.94 -19.20
C THR A 131 9.33 37.30 -18.06
N PRO A 132 8.42 36.33 -18.35
CA PRO A 132 7.41 35.82 -17.42
C PRO A 132 7.97 35.35 -16.06
N PHE A 133 9.20 34.84 -16.02
CA PHE A 133 9.85 34.34 -14.80
C PHE A 133 10.52 35.43 -13.94
N SER A 134 10.66 36.67 -14.46
CA SER A 134 11.41 37.72 -13.75
C SER A 134 10.53 38.55 -12.81
N HIS A 135 9.24 38.66 -13.12
CA HIS A 135 8.26 39.49 -12.41
C HIS A 135 8.66 40.97 -12.24
N SER A 136 9.65 41.45 -13.00
CA SER A 136 10.31 42.75 -12.80
C SER A 136 9.39 43.97 -13.03
N GLU A 137 8.31 43.77 -13.77
CA GLU A 137 7.26 44.72 -14.08
C GLU A 137 6.27 44.93 -12.93
N PHE A 138 6.31 44.09 -11.89
CA PHE A 138 5.50 44.25 -10.69
C PHE A 138 6.38 44.67 -9.49
N PRO A 139 6.25 45.92 -9.01
CA PRO A 139 7.14 46.45 -7.97
C PRO A 139 6.89 45.87 -6.57
N ASN A 140 5.72 45.28 -6.33
CA ASN A 140 5.35 44.76 -5.01
C ASN A 140 5.06 43.27 -5.10
N SER A 141 5.77 42.46 -4.33
CA SER A 141 5.45 41.05 -4.09
C SER A 141 4.82 40.89 -2.72
N HIS A 142 3.87 39.97 -2.63
CA HIS A 142 3.16 39.61 -1.41
C HIS A 142 3.19 38.08 -1.30
N VAL A 143 3.49 37.60 -0.11
CA VAL A 143 3.33 36.18 0.25
C VAL A 143 2.20 36.16 1.26
N ASP A 144 1.13 35.46 0.94
CA ASP A 144 0.02 35.31 1.87
C ASP A 144 0.39 34.22 2.90
N THR A 145 0.53 34.63 4.16
CA THR A 145 1.00 33.78 5.26
C THR A 145 -0.02 33.70 6.39
N ASP A 146 -1.31 33.92 6.12
CA ASP A 146 -2.37 34.08 7.14
C ASP A 146 -2.70 32.81 7.97
N GLY A 147 -1.76 31.86 8.07
CA GLY A 147 -1.71 30.85 9.14
C GLY A 147 -2.20 29.45 8.76
N GLY A 148 -2.43 29.19 7.48
CA GLY A 148 -2.77 27.86 6.92
C GLY A 148 -1.96 27.53 5.67
N LEU A 149 -2.43 26.54 4.90
CA LEU A 149 -1.95 26.26 3.53
C LEU A 149 -1.77 27.58 2.78
N THR A 150 -0.58 27.78 2.22
CA THR A 150 -0.25 29.09 1.65
C THR A 150 -1.14 29.38 0.44
N SER A 151 -1.88 30.50 0.49
CA SER A 151 -2.75 30.99 -0.59
C SER A 151 -1.98 31.65 -1.74
N GLY A 152 -0.64 31.54 -1.75
CA GLY A 152 0.21 31.78 -2.91
C GLY A 152 1.03 33.06 -2.85
N VAL A 153 1.86 33.22 -3.89
CA VAL A 153 2.61 34.45 -4.16
C VAL A 153 1.83 35.26 -5.18
N TYR A 154 1.63 36.54 -4.89
CA TYR A 154 1.04 37.46 -5.86
C TYR A 154 1.79 38.78 -5.91
N TYR A 155 1.67 39.47 -7.03
CA TYR A 155 2.34 40.73 -7.29
C TYR A 155 1.34 41.82 -7.66
N THR A 156 1.62 43.06 -7.28
CA THR A 156 0.75 44.22 -7.55
C THR A 156 1.53 45.44 -8.01
N GLY A 157 0.81 46.43 -8.55
CA GLY A 157 1.39 47.68 -9.05
C GLY A 157 1.99 47.57 -10.45
N GLY A 158 1.68 46.48 -11.16
CA GLY A 158 2.05 46.29 -12.55
C GLY A 158 1.18 47.10 -13.51
N PRO A 159 1.35 46.88 -14.82
CA PRO A 159 0.56 47.53 -15.88
C PRO A 159 -0.94 47.39 -15.61
N SER A 160 -1.73 48.45 -15.81
CA SER A 160 -3.19 48.47 -15.54
C SER A 160 -4.02 47.66 -16.56
N ARG A 161 -3.67 46.37 -16.71
CA ARG A 161 -4.16 45.39 -17.67
C ARG A 161 -4.27 44.03 -16.97
N PHE A 162 -4.98 43.08 -17.56
CA PHE A 162 -4.99 41.70 -17.08
C PHE A 162 -3.66 41.03 -17.43
N ASP A 163 -3.03 40.37 -16.46
CA ASP A 163 -1.77 39.66 -16.65
C ASP A 163 -2.03 38.31 -17.34
N LEU A 164 -1.55 38.16 -18.58
CA LEU A 164 -1.82 36.95 -19.37
C LEU A 164 -1.17 35.70 -18.76
N LEU A 165 -0.04 35.85 -18.05
CA LEU A 165 0.61 34.72 -17.38
C LEU A 165 -0.29 34.12 -16.29
N SER A 166 -0.86 34.96 -15.43
CA SER A 166 -1.79 34.53 -14.39
C SER A 166 -3.01 33.80 -14.95
N VAL A 167 -3.61 34.35 -16.02
CA VAL A 167 -4.74 33.68 -16.69
C VAL A 167 -4.31 32.35 -17.31
N SER A 168 -3.15 32.31 -17.97
CA SER A 168 -2.67 31.07 -18.61
C SER A 168 -2.34 29.99 -17.58
N LEU A 169 -1.74 30.36 -16.43
CA LEU A 169 -1.52 29.45 -15.30
C LEU A 169 -2.84 28.89 -14.78
N HIS A 170 -3.86 29.74 -14.61
CA HIS A 170 -5.19 29.36 -14.15
C HIS A 170 -5.86 28.34 -15.10
N GLU A 171 -5.89 28.65 -16.39
CA GLU A 171 -6.51 27.77 -17.39
C GLU A 171 -5.75 26.44 -17.56
N ILE A 172 -4.41 26.44 -17.46
CA ILE A 172 -3.66 25.18 -17.43
C ILE A 172 -3.98 24.37 -16.16
N GLY A 173 -4.27 25.03 -15.03
CA GLY A 173 -4.78 24.35 -13.83
C GLY A 173 -6.08 23.59 -14.09
N HIS A 174 -7.02 24.20 -14.82
CA HIS A 174 -8.21 23.49 -15.31
C HIS A 174 -7.86 22.34 -16.25
N ALA A 175 -6.93 22.56 -17.18
CA ALA A 175 -6.49 21.54 -18.13
C ALA A 175 -5.93 20.29 -17.43
N ILE A 176 -5.11 20.46 -16.39
CA ILE A 176 -4.50 19.35 -15.63
C ILE A 176 -5.55 18.61 -14.79
N HIS A 177 -6.49 19.33 -14.19
CA HIS A 177 -7.63 18.74 -13.51
C HIS A 177 -8.48 17.86 -14.45
N GLY A 178 -8.49 18.20 -15.74
CA GLY A 178 -8.94 17.37 -16.87
C GLY A 178 -10.43 17.02 -16.89
N ILE A 179 -11.26 17.72 -16.13
CA ILE A 179 -12.70 17.51 -16.18
C ILE A 179 -13.34 18.44 -17.23
N GLY A 180 -13.92 17.79 -18.24
CA GLY A 180 -14.71 18.40 -19.32
C GLY A 180 -15.66 19.49 -18.82
N SER A 181 -15.76 20.57 -19.60
CA SER A 181 -16.71 21.67 -19.43
C SER A 181 -18.13 21.17 -19.12
N GLY A 182 -18.47 21.05 -17.84
CA GLY A 182 -19.73 20.44 -17.39
C GLY A 182 -19.66 19.77 -16.02
N MET A 183 -18.48 19.43 -15.53
CA MET A 183 -18.28 18.97 -14.16
C MET A 183 -17.08 19.71 -13.57
N GLY A 184 -17.29 20.71 -12.73
CA GLY A 184 -16.16 21.35 -12.07
C GLY A 184 -15.54 20.42 -11.03
N PHE A 185 -14.90 20.97 -10.00
CA PHE A 185 -15.15 20.46 -8.66
C PHE A 185 -16.67 20.43 -8.42
N ASP A 186 -17.37 19.40 -8.90
CA ASP A 186 -18.82 19.18 -8.72
C ASP A 186 -19.20 18.89 -7.26
N VAL A 187 -18.26 19.15 -6.39
CA VAL A 187 -18.34 19.09 -4.96
C VAL A 187 -18.14 20.52 -4.45
N PRO A 188 -18.98 21.01 -3.53
CA PRO A 188 -18.81 22.33 -2.93
C PRO A 188 -17.48 22.45 -2.14
N GLN A 189 -16.84 21.31 -1.88
CA GLN A 189 -15.59 21.19 -1.16
C GLN A 189 -14.77 20.03 -1.69
N ILE A 190 -13.46 20.22 -1.81
CA ILE A 190 -12.49 19.16 -2.11
C ILE A 190 -11.90 18.70 -0.78
N THR A 191 -12.04 17.43 -0.45
CA THR A 191 -11.31 16.84 0.68
C THR A 191 -9.99 16.28 0.18
N VAL A 192 -8.89 16.81 0.70
CA VAL A 192 -7.56 16.25 0.44
C VAL A 192 -7.47 14.91 1.17
N THR A 193 -7.04 13.87 0.47
CA THR A 193 -6.94 12.50 0.99
C THR A 193 -5.50 12.02 0.92
N GLU A 194 -5.13 11.07 1.76
CA GLU A 194 -3.84 10.37 1.64
C GLU A 194 -3.68 9.78 0.22
N PRO A 195 -2.46 9.72 -0.35
CA PRO A 195 -1.17 10.11 0.23
C PRO A 195 -0.76 11.58 -0.01
N LEU A 196 -1.68 12.48 -0.34
CA LEU A 196 -1.31 13.90 -0.51
C LEU A 196 -1.02 14.54 0.85
N PRO A 197 -0.06 15.48 0.91
CA PRO A 197 0.18 16.21 2.15
C PRO A 197 -1.08 16.95 2.57
N HIS A 198 -1.26 17.13 3.88
CA HIS A 198 -2.45 17.77 4.46
C HIS A 198 -3.76 17.02 4.20
N ALA A 199 -3.73 15.68 4.16
CA ALA A 199 -4.92 14.86 4.18
C ALA A 199 -5.89 15.27 5.30
N GLY A 200 -7.18 15.25 5.00
CA GLY A 200 -8.25 15.79 5.85
C GLY A 200 -8.54 17.27 5.65
N THR A 201 -7.69 18.03 4.94
CA THR A 201 -7.99 19.42 4.57
C THR A 201 -9.23 19.47 3.69
N ILE A 202 -10.11 20.43 3.98
CA ILE A 202 -11.29 20.75 3.19
C ILE A 202 -11.03 22.08 2.47
N ILE A 203 -11.06 22.05 1.14
CA ILE A 203 -10.86 23.21 0.27
C ILE A 203 -12.21 23.63 -0.30
N ASP A 204 -12.67 24.83 0.04
CA ASP A 204 -13.96 25.34 -0.44
C ASP A 204 -13.90 25.74 -1.92
N THR A 205 -14.90 25.33 -2.69
CA THR A 205 -15.02 25.65 -4.11
C THR A 205 -16.24 26.52 -4.37
N VAL A 206 -16.25 27.21 -5.51
CA VAL A 206 -17.38 28.00 -6.00
C VAL A 206 -17.58 27.73 -7.48
N ALA A 207 -18.84 27.76 -7.92
CA ALA A 207 -19.22 27.64 -9.32
C ALA A 207 -18.68 26.37 -10.02
N GLY A 208 -18.47 25.31 -9.26
CA GLY A 208 -17.93 24.06 -9.78
C GLY A 208 -16.42 24.15 -10.03
N SER A 209 -15.92 25.03 -10.88
CA SER A 209 -14.52 24.96 -11.34
C SER A 209 -13.51 25.79 -10.55
N HIS A 210 -13.94 26.65 -9.62
CA HIS A 210 -13.05 27.62 -8.98
C HIS A 210 -12.94 27.41 -7.47
N LEU A 211 -11.86 27.91 -6.88
CA LEU A 211 -11.74 28.06 -5.44
C LEU A 211 -12.60 29.24 -4.96
N ASN A 212 -13.13 29.12 -3.75
CA ASN A 212 -13.97 30.16 -3.18
C ASN A 212 -13.17 31.45 -2.91
N ASP A 213 -13.41 32.50 -3.70
CA ASP A 213 -12.71 33.80 -3.61
C ASP A 213 -12.88 34.48 -2.24
N SER A 214 -13.98 34.23 -1.53
CA SER A 214 -14.17 34.79 -0.17
C SER A 214 -13.29 34.09 0.87
N SER A 215 -12.98 32.81 0.66
CA SER A 215 -12.10 32.03 1.51
C SER A 215 -10.63 32.21 1.11
N TYR A 216 -10.34 32.37 -0.18
CA TYR A 216 -9.00 32.30 -0.75
C TYR A 216 -8.72 33.41 -1.79
N PRO A 217 -8.87 34.70 -1.45
CA PRO A 217 -8.87 35.82 -2.41
C PRO A 217 -7.54 36.01 -3.18
N ASN A 218 -6.51 35.26 -2.81
CA ASN A 218 -5.17 35.37 -3.35
C ASN A 218 -4.72 34.11 -4.12
N ALA A 219 -5.50 33.02 -4.07
CA ALA A 219 -5.21 31.79 -4.80
C ALA A 219 -5.35 32.01 -6.32
N LEU A 220 -4.63 31.22 -7.11
CA LEU A 220 -4.66 31.31 -8.56
C LEU A 220 -6.02 30.89 -9.11
N MET A 221 -6.60 29.80 -8.60
CA MET A 221 -7.79 29.12 -9.14
C MET A 221 -9.12 29.77 -8.72
N VAL A 222 -9.14 31.04 -8.30
CA VAL A 222 -10.38 31.80 -8.08
C VAL A 222 -10.87 32.48 -9.36
N ASP A 223 -12.18 32.72 -9.48
CA ASP A 223 -12.86 33.21 -10.70
C ASP A 223 -12.49 34.65 -11.12
N GLY A 224 -11.84 35.43 -10.25
CA GLY A 224 -11.59 36.85 -10.49
C GLY A 224 -10.11 37.22 -10.47
N LEU A 225 -9.60 37.84 -11.54
CA LEU A 225 -8.25 38.44 -11.58
C LEU A 225 -8.34 39.97 -11.77
N PRO A 226 -7.96 40.79 -10.78
CA PRO A 226 -7.88 42.23 -10.95
C PRO A 226 -6.79 42.65 -11.95
N ALA A 227 -7.05 43.70 -12.74
CA ALA A 227 -6.02 44.32 -13.57
C ALA A 227 -4.86 44.88 -12.73
N GLY A 228 -3.62 44.82 -13.24
CA GLY A 228 -2.42 45.24 -12.52
C GLY A 228 -1.94 44.28 -11.44
N ARG A 229 -2.47 43.05 -11.43
CA ARG A 229 -2.10 41.99 -10.51
C ARG A 229 -1.61 40.76 -11.28
N ARG A 230 -0.57 40.11 -10.73
CA ARG A 230 -0.15 38.76 -11.11
C ARG A 230 -0.37 37.81 -9.93
N ARG A 231 -0.93 36.62 -10.17
CA ARG A 231 -1.00 35.53 -9.20
C ARG A 231 -0.22 34.34 -9.75
N LEU A 232 0.53 33.68 -8.87
CA LEU A 232 1.21 32.43 -9.18
C LEU A 232 0.46 31.25 -8.52
N ILE A 233 0.81 30.03 -8.91
CA ILE A 233 0.26 28.80 -8.33
C ILE A 233 0.53 28.78 -6.83
N SER A 234 -0.53 28.67 -6.02
CA SER A 234 -0.44 28.47 -4.58
C SER A 234 -0.39 26.99 -4.21
N GLU A 235 -0.05 26.71 -2.96
CA GLU A 235 -0.12 25.35 -2.42
C GLU A 235 -1.55 24.81 -2.43
N LEU A 236 -2.54 25.69 -2.19
CA LEU A 236 -3.95 25.35 -2.25
C LEU A 236 -4.38 24.96 -3.68
N ASP A 237 -3.91 25.70 -4.68
CA ASP A 237 -4.16 25.37 -6.09
C ASP A 237 -3.55 24.02 -6.44
N LEU A 238 -2.30 23.78 -6.01
CA LEU A 238 -1.60 22.52 -6.24
C LEU A 238 -2.32 21.34 -5.57
N LEU A 239 -2.76 21.48 -4.32
CA LEU A 239 -3.52 20.44 -3.61
C LEU A 239 -4.88 20.17 -4.25
N ALA A 240 -5.61 21.22 -4.62
CA ALA A 240 -6.89 21.10 -5.29
C ALA A 240 -6.73 20.38 -6.63
N VAL A 241 -5.79 20.81 -7.47
CA VAL A 241 -5.50 20.19 -8.76
C VAL A 241 -4.98 18.76 -8.58
N ALA A 242 -4.05 18.51 -7.66
CA ALA A 242 -3.51 17.16 -7.43
C ALA A 242 -4.59 16.18 -6.93
N GLN A 243 -5.42 16.59 -5.97
CA GLN A 243 -6.47 15.74 -5.40
C GLN A 243 -7.50 15.34 -6.45
N THR A 244 -7.82 16.26 -7.36
CA THR A 244 -8.90 16.09 -8.30
C THR A 244 -8.43 15.52 -9.64
N SER A 245 -7.16 15.77 -10.01
CA SER A 245 -6.49 15.14 -11.15
C SER A 245 -6.11 13.68 -10.90
N ARG A 246 -6.22 13.14 -9.67
CA ARG A 246 -6.00 11.70 -9.39
C ARG A 246 -6.82 10.76 -10.29
N ARG A 247 -7.94 11.25 -10.83
CA ARG A 247 -8.77 10.47 -11.76
C ARG A 247 -8.19 10.40 -13.19
N ILE A 248 -7.29 11.31 -13.55
CA ILE A 248 -6.75 11.50 -14.91
C ILE A 248 -5.25 11.21 -14.96
N ILE A 249 -4.56 11.45 -13.84
CA ILE A 249 -3.28 10.83 -13.53
C ILE A 249 -3.56 9.41 -13.04
N GLN A 250 -4.21 8.60 -13.88
CA GLN A 250 -3.92 7.18 -13.80
C GLN A 250 -2.41 7.09 -14.01
N SER A 251 -1.69 6.55 -13.02
CA SER A 251 -0.38 5.97 -13.28
C SER A 251 -0.45 5.21 -14.61
N PRO A 252 0.61 5.15 -15.44
CA PRO A 252 0.59 4.31 -16.64
C PRO A 252 -0.09 3.00 -16.26
N ALA A 253 -1.21 2.70 -16.94
CA ALA A 253 -2.22 1.76 -16.45
C ALA A 253 -1.51 0.61 -15.75
N ASP A 254 -1.76 0.43 -14.45
CA ASP A 254 -1.07 -0.62 -13.75
C ASP A 254 -1.38 -1.92 -14.50
N THR A 255 -0.32 -2.60 -14.92
CA THR A 255 -0.39 -3.82 -15.72
C THR A 255 0.29 -4.97 -15.01
N MET A 256 0.81 -4.75 -13.80
CA MET A 256 1.39 -5.79 -13.00
C MET A 256 0.28 -6.40 -12.16
N SER A 257 0.16 -7.72 -12.24
CA SER A 257 -0.73 -8.45 -11.34
C SER A 257 -0.15 -8.46 -9.92
N PRO A 258 -0.98 -8.27 -8.89
CA PRO A 258 -0.55 -8.49 -7.52
C PRO A 258 -0.10 -9.95 -7.36
N SER A 259 0.87 -10.22 -6.50
CA SER A 259 1.38 -11.56 -6.20
C SER A 259 1.53 -11.77 -4.71
N ILE A 260 1.61 -13.02 -4.25
CA ILE A 260 1.82 -13.33 -2.83
C ILE A 260 3.32 -13.41 -2.55
N VAL A 261 3.77 -12.57 -1.61
CA VAL A 261 5.18 -12.42 -1.22
C VAL A 261 5.53 -13.28 -0.02
N ASP A 262 4.60 -13.46 0.91
CA ASP A 262 4.81 -14.28 2.11
C ASP A 262 3.50 -14.85 2.64
N VAL A 263 3.57 -16.02 3.27
CA VAL A 263 2.50 -16.61 4.06
C VAL A 263 3.08 -16.98 5.42
N THR A 264 2.49 -16.47 6.48
CA THR A 264 2.99 -16.65 7.86
C THR A 264 1.92 -17.29 8.72
N VAL A 265 2.28 -18.30 9.52
CA VAL A 265 1.38 -18.93 10.50
C VAL A 265 1.66 -18.38 11.90
N SER A 266 0.60 -18.11 12.66
CA SER A 266 0.68 -17.56 14.00
C SER A 266 -0.40 -18.13 14.93
N GLY A 267 -0.40 -17.69 16.18
CA GLY A 267 -1.38 -18.08 17.18
C GLY A 267 -1.82 -16.92 18.07
N THR A 268 -3.11 -16.82 18.37
CA THR A 268 -3.66 -15.81 19.30
C THR A 268 -3.08 -15.93 20.71
N GLN A 269 -2.59 -17.12 21.07
CA GLN A 269 -1.98 -17.41 22.37
C GLN A 269 -0.45 -17.30 22.38
N TRP A 270 0.18 -17.04 21.22
CA TRP A 270 1.62 -16.96 21.12
C TRP A 270 2.11 -15.65 21.74
N GLN A 271 3.09 -15.73 22.64
CA GLN A 271 3.59 -14.54 23.32
C GLN A 271 4.43 -13.68 22.38
N SER A 272 4.37 -12.36 22.57
CA SER A 272 5.15 -11.43 21.74
C SER A 272 6.66 -11.69 21.80
N SER A 273 7.19 -12.15 22.94
CA SER A 273 8.60 -12.52 23.06
C SER A 273 8.98 -13.72 22.20
N PHE A 274 8.08 -14.71 22.08
CA PHE A 274 8.26 -15.83 21.16
C PHE A 274 8.18 -15.35 19.71
N LEU A 275 7.19 -14.52 19.37
CA LEU A 275 7.02 -13.96 18.03
C LEU A 275 8.25 -13.14 17.59
N SER A 276 8.88 -12.39 18.50
CA SER A 276 10.10 -11.63 18.21
C SER A 276 11.33 -12.50 17.96
N GLU A 277 11.40 -13.72 18.50
CA GLU A 277 12.47 -14.67 18.18
C GLU A 277 12.21 -15.36 16.83
N LEU A 278 10.94 -15.61 16.54
CA LEU A 278 10.51 -16.33 15.33
C LEU A 278 10.56 -15.45 14.07
N ASP A 279 10.14 -14.20 14.20
CA ASP A 279 10.12 -13.19 13.13
C ASP A 279 10.56 -11.85 13.72
N PRO A 280 11.89 -11.62 13.86
CA PRO A 280 12.41 -10.43 14.52
C PRO A 280 12.02 -9.11 13.82
N ASP A 281 11.77 -9.16 12.53
CA ASP A 281 11.49 -7.97 11.72
C ASP A 281 10.04 -7.51 11.84
N ARG A 282 9.08 -8.46 11.91
CA ARG A 282 7.64 -8.12 11.87
C ARG A 282 6.86 -8.65 13.07
N GLY A 283 7.35 -9.67 13.75
CA GLY A 283 6.69 -10.32 14.87
C GLY A 283 5.35 -10.97 14.49
N LEU A 284 5.20 -11.43 13.24
CA LEU A 284 3.94 -11.97 12.75
C LEU A 284 3.81 -13.48 13.00
N GLY A 285 4.90 -14.25 12.89
CA GLY A 285 4.88 -15.69 13.15
C GLY A 285 5.89 -16.46 12.29
N TYR A 286 5.59 -17.73 12.00
CA TYR A 286 6.46 -18.61 11.20
C TYR A 286 6.21 -18.42 9.70
N SER A 287 7.19 -17.95 8.94
CA SER A 287 7.08 -17.85 7.46
C SER A 287 7.13 -19.24 6.82
N LEU A 288 6.22 -19.47 5.86
CA LEU A 288 6.12 -20.72 5.10
C LEU A 288 6.85 -20.67 3.74
N ILE A 289 7.25 -19.50 3.27
CA ILE A 289 7.89 -19.33 1.95
C ILE A 289 9.42 -19.31 2.03
N ASP A 290 9.99 -18.81 3.13
CA ASP A 290 11.44 -18.57 3.26
C ASP A 290 12.24 -19.78 3.80
N THR A 291 11.59 -20.93 4.03
CA THR A 291 12.30 -22.12 4.50
C THR A 291 12.81 -22.93 3.32
N ALA A 292 14.10 -23.27 3.33
CA ALA A 292 14.71 -24.19 2.36
C ALA A 292 13.97 -25.55 2.28
N ASP A 293 13.17 -25.85 3.31
CA ASP A 293 12.16 -26.91 3.34
C ASP A 293 10.79 -26.29 3.75
N ASN A 294 10.02 -25.80 2.78
CA ASN A 294 8.61 -25.39 2.96
C ASN A 294 7.69 -26.54 3.44
N LEU A 295 8.23 -27.76 3.50
CA LEU A 295 7.55 -28.95 4.01
C LEU A 295 7.98 -29.33 5.43
N ALA A 296 8.90 -28.59 6.05
CA ALA A 296 9.26 -28.78 7.46
C ALA A 296 8.01 -28.58 8.34
N PRO A 297 7.66 -29.53 9.23
CA PRO A 297 6.46 -29.39 10.05
C PRO A 297 6.55 -28.22 11.03
N LEU A 298 5.43 -27.53 11.20
CA LEU A 298 5.22 -26.54 12.25
C LEU A 298 5.08 -27.26 13.59
N PRO A 299 6.00 -27.07 14.56
CA PRO A 299 6.00 -27.82 15.81
C PRO A 299 5.08 -27.23 16.89
N TYR A 300 4.35 -26.17 16.57
CA TYR A 300 3.61 -25.34 17.51
C TYR A 300 2.15 -25.78 17.63
N LYS A 301 1.60 -25.74 18.84
CA LYS A 301 0.15 -25.82 19.04
C LYS A 301 -0.50 -24.43 18.93
N ASN A 302 -1.83 -24.40 18.93
CA ASN A 302 -2.62 -23.17 18.93
C ASN A 302 -2.34 -22.25 17.73
N ALA A 303 -1.99 -22.82 16.57
CA ALA A 303 -1.86 -22.08 15.32
C ALA A 303 -3.26 -21.80 14.76
N ASP A 304 -3.81 -20.62 15.01
CA ASP A 304 -5.19 -20.22 14.67
C ASP A 304 -5.24 -18.89 13.87
N LEU A 305 -4.09 -18.38 13.44
CA LEU A 305 -3.95 -17.20 12.61
C LEU A 305 -3.06 -17.49 11.40
N ILE A 306 -3.43 -16.94 10.24
CA ILE A 306 -2.57 -16.92 9.04
C ILE A 306 -2.48 -15.50 8.51
N TYR A 307 -1.29 -15.07 8.14
CA TYR A 307 -1.03 -13.79 7.47
C TYR A 307 -0.61 -14.04 6.04
N VAL A 308 -1.26 -13.36 5.09
CA VAL A 308 -0.94 -13.42 3.66
C VAL A 308 -0.48 -12.03 3.24
N LYS A 309 0.78 -11.91 2.81
CA LYS A 309 1.36 -10.66 2.33
C LYS A 309 1.35 -10.60 0.81
N PHE A 310 0.79 -9.54 0.26
CA PHE A 310 0.76 -9.27 -1.17
C PHE A 310 1.88 -8.31 -1.58
N SER A 311 2.25 -8.31 -2.86
CA SER A 311 3.23 -7.38 -3.43
C SER A 311 2.73 -5.93 -3.44
N GLU A 312 1.42 -5.74 -3.44
CA GLU A 312 0.73 -4.46 -3.50
C GLU A 312 -0.68 -4.53 -2.91
N ASN A 313 -1.41 -3.42 -2.96
CA ASN A 313 -2.76 -3.34 -2.41
C ASN A 313 -3.74 -4.14 -3.26
N VAL A 314 -4.56 -4.97 -2.61
CA VAL A 314 -5.58 -5.80 -3.26
C VAL A 314 -6.97 -5.56 -2.70
N LEU A 315 -7.97 -5.92 -3.48
CA LEU A 315 -9.39 -5.83 -3.23
C LEU A 315 -10.00 -7.21 -3.50
N GLY A 316 -11.02 -7.58 -2.72
CA GLY A 316 -11.88 -8.73 -3.04
C GLY A 316 -12.97 -8.36 -4.04
N GLY A 317 -13.75 -9.32 -4.53
CA GLY A 317 -14.80 -9.11 -5.54
C GLY A 317 -15.87 -8.08 -5.17
N ASN A 318 -16.03 -7.74 -3.89
CA ASN A 318 -16.94 -6.70 -3.37
C ASN A 318 -16.21 -5.42 -2.91
N GLY A 319 -14.95 -5.22 -3.32
CA GLY A 319 -14.11 -4.09 -2.90
C GLY A 319 -13.38 -4.28 -1.57
N SER A 320 -13.48 -5.46 -0.95
CA SER A 320 -12.74 -5.85 0.25
C SER A 320 -12.53 -7.36 0.27
N LEU A 321 -11.38 -7.81 0.77
CA LEU A 321 -11.14 -9.24 1.00
C LEU A 321 -12.15 -9.82 2.01
N SER A 322 -12.49 -11.08 1.83
CA SER A 322 -13.48 -11.84 2.59
C SER A 322 -12.99 -13.27 2.84
N PRO A 323 -13.58 -14.01 3.80
CA PRO A 323 -13.22 -15.40 4.02
C PRO A 323 -13.34 -16.29 2.77
N ASP A 324 -14.26 -15.99 1.85
CA ASP A 324 -14.50 -16.78 0.63
C ASP A 324 -13.37 -16.66 -0.41
N ASP A 325 -12.49 -15.67 -0.27
CA ASP A 325 -11.31 -15.48 -1.12
C ASP A 325 -10.18 -16.47 -0.78
N PHE A 326 -10.33 -17.21 0.32
CA PHE A 326 -9.30 -18.10 0.87
C PHE A 326 -9.88 -19.50 1.15
N ALA A 327 -9.03 -20.52 1.06
CA ALA A 327 -9.39 -21.88 1.45
C ALA A 327 -8.25 -22.56 2.19
N ILE A 328 -8.56 -23.34 3.23
CA ILE A 328 -7.60 -24.18 3.93
C ILE A 328 -8.13 -25.60 4.00
N ILE A 329 -7.41 -26.53 3.37
CA ILE A 329 -7.83 -27.92 3.22
C ILE A 329 -6.71 -28.82 3.71
N GLY A 330 -7.04 -29.70 4.65
CA GLY A 330 -6.15 -30.71 5.19
C GLY A 330 -6.42 -32.10 4.63
N THR A 331 -5.51 -33.04 4.86
CA THR A 331 -5.69 -34.44 4.43
C THR A 331 -6.92 -35.08 5.08
N ASN A 332 -7.19 -34.78 6.35
CA ASN A 332 -8.34 -35.34 7.06
C ASN A 332 -9.59 -34.44 7.04
N THR A 333 -9.49 -33.24 6.46
CA THR A 333 -10.56 -32.23 6.47
C THR A 333 -11.16 -31.99 5.08
N LEU A 334 -10.98 -32.94 4.15
CA LEU A 334 -11.53 -32.86 2.79
C LEU A 334 -13.04 -32.60 2.71
N LEU A 335 -13.81 -33.07 3.70
CA LEU A 335 -15.26 -32.89 3.77
C LEU A 335 -15.69 -31.70 4.65
N ASP A 336 -14.77 -31.14 5.43
CA ASP A 336 -15.02 -30.07 6.37
C ASP A 336 -13.80 -29.14 6.43
N PRO A 337 -13.59 -28.28 5.41
CA PRO A 337 -12.45 -27.38 5.34
C PRO A 337 -12.28 -26.54 6.60
N ILE A 338 -11.05 -26.14 6.93
CA ILE A 338 -10.81 -25.30 8.10
C ILE A 338 -11.49 -23.95 7.87
N ALA A 339 -12.50 -23.65 8.68
CA ALA A 339 -13.29 -22.44 8.55
C ALA A 339 -12.43 -21.20 8.82
N ILE A 340 -12.52 -20.20 7.93
CA ILE A 340 -11.97 -18.87 8.13
C ILE A 340 -13.11 -17.98 8.63
N VAL A 341 -13.00 -17.50 9.86
CA VAL A 341 -14.07 -16.73 10.53
C VAL A 341 -14.05 -15.28 10.12
N SER A 342 -12.88 -14.70 9.92
CA SER A 342 -12.73 -13.30 9.52
C SER A 342 -11.44 -13.05 8.78
N VAL A 343 -11.47 -12.05 7.88
CA VAL A 343 -10.31 -11.48 7.21
C VAL A 343 -10.20 -10.01 7.60
N ASP A 344 -9.05 -9.62 8.12
CA ASP A 344 -8.71 -8.22 8.41
C ASP A 344 -7.54 -7.81 7.49
N TYR A 345 -7.76 -6.83 6.62
CA TYR A 345 -6.78 -6.44 5.61
C TYR A 345 -6.21 -5.06 5.89
N ASN A 346 -4.88 -4.99 5.99
CA ASN A 346 -4.15 -3.75 6.16
C ASN A 346 -3.57 -3.30 4.81
N THR A 347 -4.16 -2.25 4.24
CA THR A 347 -3.78 -1.66 2.94
C THR A 347 -2.46 -0.90 2.95
N VAL A 348 -1.91 -0.60 4.14
CA VAL A 348 -0.60 0.06 4.26
C VAL A 348 0.53 -0.95 4.09
N ASP A 349 0.36 -2.13 4.68
CA ASP A 349 1.37 -3.18 4.68
C ASP A 349 1.10 -4.28 3.63
N ASN A 350 -0.07 -4.23 2.98
CA ASN A 350 -0.60 -5.23 2.05
C ASN A 350 -0.69 -6.63 2.68
N VAL A 351 -1.16 -6.70 3.93
CA VAL A 351 -1.25 -7.96 4.70
C VAL A 351 -2.69 -8.27 5.05
N ALA A 352 -3.17 -9.45 4.65
CA ALA A 352 -4.42 -10.03 5.12
C ALA A 352 -4.16 -10.92 6.33
N LYS A 353 -4.88 -10.70 7.42
CA LYS A 353 -4.91 -11.54 8.61
C LYS A 353 -6.18 -12.39 8.59
N LEU A 354 -6.00 -13.69 8.43
CA LEU A 354 -7.04 -14.71 8.47
C LEU A 354 -7.15 -15.25 9.89
N VAL A 355 -8.36 -15.21 10.46
CA VAL A 355 -8.68 -15.81 11.77
C VAL A 355 -9.40 -17.12 11.53
N LEU A 356 -8.85 -18.22 12.05
CA LEU A 356 -9.42 -19.54 11.88
C LEU A 356 -10.49 -19.81 12.94
N GLY A 357 -11.45 -20.69 12.62
CA GLY A 357 -12.50 -21.11 13.56
C GLY A 357 -11.96 -21.93 14.73
N ASP A 358 -10.92 -22.72 14.46
CA ASP A 358 -10.20 -23.54 15.42
C ASP A 358 -8.70 -23.50 15.13
N SER A 359 -7.89 -23.89 16.11
CA SER A 359 -6.46 -24.08 15.88
C SER A 359 -6.22 -25.27 14.95
N LEU A 360 -5.26 -25.14 14.03
CA LEU A 360 -4.87 -26.19 13.10
C LEU A 360 -4.42 -27.45 13.87
N PRO A 361 -5.14 -28.59 13.74
CA PRO A 361 -4.66 -29.86 14.27
C PRO A 361 -3.45 -30.37 13.49
N ARG A 362 -2.86 -31.46 13.99
CA ARG A 362 -1.83 -32.21 13.27
C ARG A 362 -2.39 -32.70 11.93
N ASP A 363 -1.87 -32.16 10.83
CA ASP A 363 -2.22 -32.57 9.48
C ASP A 363 -1.21 -32.01 8.46
N LYS A 364 -1.39 -32.37 7.20
CA LYS A 364 -0.83 -31.66 6.05
C LYS A 364 -1.91 -30.79 5.45
N TYR A 365 -1.58 -29.57 5.03
CA TYR A 365 -2.53 -28.59 4.54
C TYR A 365 -2.12 -27.98 3.20
N PHE A 366 -3.13 -27.57 2.44
CA PHE A 366 -3.04 -26.52 1.44
C PHE A 366 -3.73 -25.27 1.96
N ILE A 367 -3.09 -24.11 1.76
CA ILE A 367 -3.78 -22.81 1.72
C ILE A 367 -3.91 -22.37 0.27
N GLY A 368 -5.10 -21.96 -0.12
CA GLY A 368 -5.43 -21.42 -1.44
C GLY A 368 -5.90 -19.98 -1.36
N VAL A 369 -5.59 -19.18 -2.38
CA VAL A 369 -6.18 -17.85 -2.63
C VAL A 369 -6.76 -17.83 -4.03
N ASN A 370 -8.04 -17.49 -4.14
CA ASN A 370 -8.77 -17.46 -5.41
C ASN A 370 -8.36 -16.22 -6.21
N ALA A 371 -7.76 -16.42 -7.38
CA ALA A 371 -7.28 -15.30 -8.19
C ALA A 371 -8.41 -14.53 -8.87
N GLY A 372 -9.52 -15.20 -9.20
CA GLY A 372 -10.67 -14.58 -9.86
C GLY A 372 -11.46 -13.63 -8.96
N THR A 373 -11.25 -13.68 -7.64
CA THR A 373 -11.92 -12.79 -6.68
C THR A 373 -10.98 -11.76 -6.05
N VAL A 374 -9.67 -11.84 -6.29
CA VAL A 374 -8.66 -10.93 -5.74
C VAL A 374 -8.02 -10.12 -6.86
N THR A 375 -8.28 -8.82 -6.89
CA THR A 375 -7.71 -7.89 -7.88
C THR A 375 -7.06 -6.70 -7.21
N ASP A 376 -6.16 -6.00 -7.89
CA ASP A 376 -5.71 -4.67 -7.45
C ASP A 376 -6.75 -3.56 -7.75
N GLU A 377 -6.38 -2.30 -7.49
CA GLU A 377 -7.23 -1.13 -7.81
C GLU A 377 -7.35 -0.86 -9.33
N ALA A 378 -6.42 -1.37 -10.14
CA ALA A 378 -6.46 -1.28 -11.60
C ALA A 378 -7.30 -2.40 -12.24
N GLY A 379 -7.70 -3.40 -11.46
CA GLY A 379 -8.46 -4.57 -11.90
C GLY A 379 -7.59 -5.71 -12.44
N ASN A 380 -6.28 -5.72 -12.17
CA ASN A 380 -5.43 -6.86 -12.49
C ASN A 380 -5.69 -7.98 -11.48
N GLU A 381 -5.94 -9.19 -11.96
CA GLU A 381 -6.13 -10.40 -11.15
C GLU A 381 -4.81 -10.86 -10.52
N LEU A 382 -4.90 -11.55 -9.38
CA LEU A 382 -3.76 -12.14 -8.68
C LEU A 382 -2.92 -13.06 -9.60
N ASP A 383 -1.60 -12.92 -9.52
CA ASP A 383 -0.63 -13.90 -10.02
C ASP A 383 -0.32 -14.91 -8.90
N GLY A 384 -0.95 -16.08 -8.96
CA GLY A 384 -0.72 -17.18 -8.04
C GLY A 384 0.61 -17.93 -8.23
N GLY A 385 1.53 -17.39 -9.03
CA GLY A 385 2.87 -17.93 -9.28
C GLY A 385 3.00 -18.68 -10.60
N SER A 386 1.89 -18.89 -11.32
CA SER A 386 1.89 -19.45 -12.69
C SER A 386 1.47 -18.42 -13.74
N GLY A 387 1.38 -17.13 -13.36
CA GLY A 387 0.91 -16.02 -14.18
C GLY A 387 -0.38 -15.39 -13.65
N ALA A 388 -0.68 -14.20 -14.16
CA ALA A 388 -1.92 -13.46 -13.87
C ALA A 388 -3.18 -14.33 -14.01
N GLY A 389 -4.09 -14.20 -13.06
CA GLY A 389 -5.37 -14.92 -13.03
C GLY A 389 -5.28 -16.38 -12.58
N THR A 390 -4.12 -16.83 -12.09
CA THR A 390 -3.94 -18.20 -11.57
C THR A 390 -4.08 -18.24 -10.06
N ASP A 391 -4.85 -19.20 -9.54
CA ASP A 391 -4.98 -19.39 -8.09
C ASP A 391 -3.62 -19.63 -7.44
N TYR A 392 -3.41 -19.03 -6.28
CA TYR A 392 -2.26 -19.34 -5.46
C TYR A 392 -2.54 -20.57 -4.60
N THR A 393 -1.59 -21.50 -4.53
CA THR A 393 -1.66 -22.63 -3.59
C THR A 393 -0.31 -22.86 -2.91
N LEU A 394 -0.32 -23.04 -1.59
CA LEU A 394 0.87 -23.37 -0.81
C LEU A 394 0.60 -24.57 0.09
N ARG A 395 1.50 -25.57 0.02
CA ARG A 395 1.48 -26.78 0.85
C ARG A 395 2.31 -26.54 2.10
N PHE A 396 1.78 -26.90 3.27
CA PHE A 396 2.54 -26.88 4.54
C PHE A 396 2.10 -28.00 5.50
N ASN A 397 2.88 -28.22 6.55
CA ASN A 397 2.70 -29.30 7.52
C ASN A 397 2.55 -28.76 8.94
N VAL A 398 1.64 -29.32 9.74
CA VAL A 398 1.50 -29.01 11.18
C VAL A 398 1.69 -30.31 11.98
N SER A 399 2.69 -30.36 12.85
CA SER A 399 2.95 -31.50 13.74
C SER A 399 3.41 -31.03 15.11
N PRO A 400 2.49 -30.70 16.03
CA PRO A 400 2.85 -30.20 17.35
C PRO A 400 3.75 -31.20 18.10
N GLY A 401 4.89 -30.71 18.59
CA GLY A 401 5.90 -31.53 19.28
C GLY A 401 7.04 -32.08 18.40
N ASP A 402 7.01 -31.91 17.08
CA ASP A 402 8.10 -32.28 16.16
C ASP A 402 9.22 -31.23 16.14
N PHE A 403 9.86 -31.02 17.29
CA PHE A 403 10.88 -29.97 17.50
C PHE A 403 12.14 -30.15 16.66
N SER A 404 12.36 -31.34 16.11
CA SER A 404 13.45 -31.65 15.18
C SER A 404 13.07 -31.44 13.72
N GLN A 405 11.81 -31.09 13.43
CA GLN A 405 11.24 -30.91 12.10
C GLN A 405 11.53 -32.09 11.17
N SER A 406 11.22 -33.29 11.65
CA SER A 406 11.42 -34.51 10.88
C SER A 406 10.60 -34.47 9.57
N PRO A 407 11.12 -34.95 8.44
CA PRO A 407 10.40 -34.88 7.16
C PRO A 407 9.05 -35.62 7.15
N ASP A 408 8.87 -36.63 8.00
CA ASP A 408 7.64 -37.40 8.17
C ASP A 408 6.74 -36.87 9.32
N GLY A 409 7.17 -35.79 9.98
CA GLY A 409 6.50 -35.20 11.14
C GLY A 409 6.36 -36.16 12.32
N ALA A 410 7.26 -37.14 12.43
CA ALA A 410 7.28 -38.11 13.50
C ALA A 410 7.81 -37.50 14.80
N VAL A 411 6.97 -37.47 15.83
CA VAL A 411 7.39 -37.00 17.15
C VAL A 411 8.03 -38.16 17.93
N GLY A 412 9.30 -38.04 18.28
CA GLY A 412 10.07 -39.10 18.89
C GLY A 412 11.26 -38.62 19.71
N PHE A 413 12.31 -39.46 19.75
CA PHE A 413 13.47 -39.21 20.60
C PHE A 413 14.35 -38.04 20.12
N SER A 414 14.38 -37.77 18.81
CA SER A 414 15.07 -36.61 18.25
C SER A 414 14.49 -35.29 18.78
N ASP A 415 13.17 -35.21 18.90
CA ASP A 415 12.47 -34.02 19.42
C ASP A 415 12.71 -33.86 20.92
N LEU A 416 12.72 -34.96 21.66
CA LEU A 416 13.05 -34.93 23.09
C LEU A 416 14.48 -34.43 23.30
N ASN A 417 15.42 -34.85 22.46
CA ASN A 417 16.78 -34.36 22.49
C ASN A 417 16.84 -32.85 22.17
N ALA A 418 16.14 -32.39 21.12
CA ALA A 418 16.05 -30.98 20.76
C ALA A 418 15.50 -30.12 21.92
N LEU A 419 14.41 -30.55 22.56
CA LEU A 419 13.85 -29.89 23.74
C LEU A 419 14.83 -29.91 24.92
N SER A 420 15.50 -31.04 25.18
CA SER A 420 16.40 -31.18 26.33
C SER A 420 17.60 -30.23 26.29
N LEU A 421 18.07 -29.88 25.08
CA LEU A 421 19.19 -28.95 24.88
C LEU A 421 18.80 -27.49 25.20
N ALA A 422 17.52 -27.15 25.02
CA ALA A 422 16.98 -25.83 25.30
C ALA A 422 16.21 -25.75 26.64
N TYR A 423 16.11 -26.84 27.39
CA TYR A 423 15.26 -26.91 28.58
C TYR A 423 15.66 -25.86 29.64
N PHE A 424 14.66 -25.13 30.15
CA PHE A 424 14.76 -23.96 31.04
C PHE A 424 15.34 -22.68 30.42
N SER A 425 15.41 -22.57 29.09
CA SER A 425 15.71 -21.29 28.41
C SER A 425 14.45 -20.43 28.23
N ASN A 426 14.64 -19.14 28.09
CA ASN A 426 13.64 -18.14 27.72
C ASN A 426 14.04 -17.49 26.40
N ALA A 427 13.07 -16.90 25.69
CA ALA A 427 13.35 -16.03 24.55
C ALA A 427 14.44 -15.00 24.89
N GLY A 428 15.46 -14.89 24.02
CA GLY A 428 16.66 -14.07 24.21
C GLY A 428 17.85 -14.76 24.91
N ASP A 429 17.68 -15.95 25.49
CA ASP A 429 18.80 -16.72 26.04
C ASP A 429 19.61 -17.39 24.92
N ASP A 430 20.95 -17.48 25.07
CA ASP A 430 21.86 -18.07 24.06
C ASP A 430 21.51 -19.52 23.68
N ASN A 431 20.91 -20.29 24.61
CA ASN A 431 20.51 -21.68 24.40
C ASN A 431 19.01 -21.83 24.12
N TYR A 432 18.28 -20.74 23.88
CA TYR A 432 16.89 -20.79 23.47
C TYR A 432 16.78 -21.38 22.07
N ASN A 433 15.85 -22.31 21.92
CA ASN A 433 15.49 -22.87 20.63
C ASN A 433 14.01 -22.62 20.41
N VAL A 434 13.70 -21.68 19.50
CA VAL A 434 12.33 -21.29 19.17
C VAL A 434 11.49 -22.46 18.66
N LEU A 435 12.09 -23.51 18.09
CA LEU A 435 11.36 -24.71 17.67
C LEU A 435 10.94 -25.60 18.85
N ALA A 436 11.70 -25.57 19.97
CA ALA A 436 11.41 -26.37 21.16
C ALA A 436 10.37 -25.75 22.10
N ASP A 437 10.01 -24.48 21.87
CA ASP A 437 8.94 -23.75 22.56
C ASP A 437 7.59 -24.09 21.90
N GLY A 438 7.17 -25.34 22.04
CA GLY A 438 6.01 -25.91 21.36
C GLY A 438 4.67 -25.29 21.76
N ASN A 439 4.59 -24.63 22.92
CA ASN A 439 3.41 -23.85 23.32
C ASN A 439 3.51 -22.34 23.01
N ALA A 440 4.63 -21.89 22.45
CA ALA A 440 4.90 -20.51 22.05
C ALA A 440 4.73 -19.51 23.20
N ASP A 441 5.11 -19.90 24.43
CA ASP A 441 5.00 -19.05 25.62
C ASP A 441 6.28 -18.27 25.95
N GLY A 442 7.29 -18.35 25.07
CA GLY A 442 8.58 -17.69 25.22
C GLY A 442 9.54 -18.43 26.15
N ARG A 443 9.25 -19.68 26.55
CA ARG A 443 10.07 -20.48 27.47
C ARG A 443 10.01 -21.96 27.14
N VAL A 444 11.17 -22.59 26.96
CA VAL A 444 11.24 -24.05 26.82
C VAL A 444 11.21 -24.72 28.19
N ASN A 445 10.09 -25.33 28.56
CA ASN A 445 9.86 -25.87 29.90
C ASN A 445 9.02 -27.17 29.92
N PHE A 446 8.48 -27.53 31.09
CA PHE A 446 7.68 -28.75 31.26
C PHE A 446 6.39 -28.73 30.41
N SER A 447 5.86 -27.54 30.12
CA SER A 447 4.69 -27.38 29.25
C SER A 447 4.97 -27.85 27.82
N ASP A 448 6.17 -27.60 27.30
CA ASP A 448 6.61 -28.07 25.98
C ASP A 448 6.89 -29.56 25.99
N LEU A 449 7.47 -30.07 27.08
CA LEU A 449 7.63 -31.51 27.27
C LEU A 449 6.26 -32.21 27.28
N ASN A 450 5.24 -31.58 27.85
CA ASN A 450 3.88 -32.09 27.79
C ASN A 450 3.30 -32.03 26.36
N THR A 451 3.57 -30.98 25.58
CA THR A 451 3.20 -30.91 24.15
C THR A 451 3.82 -32.08 23.38
N LEU A 452 5.11 -32.35 23.56
CA LEU A 452 5.79 -33.51 22.97
C LEU A 452 5.20 -34.83 23.46
N GLY A 453 4.98 -34.98 24.77
CA GLY A 453 4.49 -36.21 25.39
C GLY A 453 3.10 -36.61 24.92
N LEU A 454 2.20 -35.63 24.72
CA LEU A 454 0.86 -35.85 24.17
C LEU A 454 0.87 -36.32 22.71
N ASN A 455 1.98 -36.11 22.03
CA ASN A 455 2.16 -36.35 20.60
C ASN A 455 3.18 -37.45 20.32
N TYR A 456 3.73 -38.11 21.35
CA TYR A 456 4.84 -39.03 21.19
C TYR A 456 4.44 -40.27 20.38
N PHE A 457 5.27 -40.62 19.39
CA PHE A 457 5.03 -41.64 18.35
C PHE A 457 3.97 -41.30 17.30
N GLU A 458 3.33 -40.15 17.37
CA GLU A 458 2.42 -39.70 16.32
C GLU A 458 3.21 -39.24 15.08
N ARG A 459 2.58 -39.35 13.90
CA ARG A 459 3.16 -39.00 12.58
C ARG A 459 2.18 -38.17 11.77
N LEU A 460 2.65 -37.47 10.75
CA LEU A 460 1.75 -36.88 9.76
C LEU A 460 1.02 -37.98 8.99
N PRO A 461 -0.20 -37.71 8.48
CA PRO A 461 -0.90 -38.62 7.59
C PRO A 461 -0.03 -39.04 6.40
N ALA A 462 -0.16 -40.29 5.95
CA ALA A 462 0.61 -40.78 4.81
C ALA A 462 0.18 -40.08 3.50
N ASP A 463 -1.12 -39.84 3.35
CA ASP A 463 -1.71 -39.21 2.17
C ASP A 463 -1.40 -37.70 2.12
N GLU A 464 -1.51 -37.10 0.93
CA GLU A 464 -1.43 -35.66 0.74
C GLU A 464 -2.83 -35.03 0.77
N PRO A 465 -2.93 -33.75 1.17
CA PRO A 465 -4.20 -33.05 1.12
C PRO A 465 -4.68 -32.98 -0.33
N GLY A 466 -5.99 -33.08 -0.51
CA GLY A 466 -6.59 -32.81 -1.81
C GLY A 466 -6.28 -31.36 -2.20
N LEU A 467 -6.02 -31.12 -3.49
CA LEU A 467 -5.99 -29.74 -3.96
C LEU A 467 -7.32 -29.07 -3.61
N PRO A 468 -7.31 -27.78 -3.25
CA PRO A 468 -8.53 -27.00 -3.27
C PRO A 468 -9.19 -27.21 -4.62
N LEU A 469 -10.35 -27.86 -4.61
CA LEU A 469 -11.18 -27.89 -5.81
C LEU A 469 -11.43 -26.42 -6.12
N ALA A 470 -11.05 -25.97 -7.31
CA ALA A 470 -11.40 -24.64 -7.79
C ALA A 470 -12.89 -24.47 -7.48
N VAL A 471 -13.20 -23.50 -6.61
CA VAL A 471 -14.54 -23.34 -6.01
C VAL A 471 -15.61 -23.18 -7.11
N GLU A 472 -15.20 -22.85 -8.33
CA GLU A 472 -16.01 -22.86 -9.55
C GLU A 472 -16.79 -24.15 -9.80
N ALA A 473 -16.31 -25.33 -9.37
CA ALA A 473 -17.02 -26.59 -9.65
C ALA A 473 -18.17 -26.91 -8.67
N ILE A 474 -18.27 -26.23 -7.53
CA ILE A 474 -19.27 -26.54 -6.49
C ILE A 474 -20.43 -25.53 -6.49
N LEU A 475 -20.26 -24.35 -7.12
CA LEU A 475 -21.29 -23.31 -7.19
C LEU A 475 -21.88 -23.07 -8.60
N ASP A 476 -21.63 -23.93 -9.59
CA ASP A 476 -22.51 -23.99 -10.78
C ASP A 476 -23.84 -24.64 -10.38
N ASP A 477 -24.61 -23.88 -9.60
CA ASP A 477 -25.95 -24.14 -9.10
C ASP A 477 -26.97 -23.99 -10.25
N ASN A 478 -26.65 -24.61 -11.38
CA ASN A 478 -27.58 -24.85 -12.47
C ASN A 478 -28.18 -26.26 -12.31
N PRO A 479 -29.29 -26.42 -11.57
CA PRO A 479 -29.94 -27.71 -11.38
C PRO A 479 -30.40 -28.38 -12.69
N ASP A 480 -30.40 -27.65 -13.81
CA ASP A 480 -30.84 -28.16 -15.11
C ASP A 480 -29.69 -28.76 -15.97
N GLY A 481 -28.42 -28.58 -15.58
CA GLY A 481 -27.25 -29.01 -16.37
C GLY A 481 -26.83 -30.48 -16.17
N PHE A 482 -27.08 -31.06 -14.99
CA PHE A 482 -26.49 -32.36 -14.61
C PHE A 482 -27.22 -33.60 -15.17
N ALA A 483 -28.36 -33.43 -15.83
CA ALA A 483 -29.14 -34.56 -16.36
C ALA A 483 -28.66 -35.08 -17.74
N ARG A 484 -27.58 -34.56 -18.34
CA ARG A 484 -27.20 -34.93 -19.73
C ARG A 484 -25.75 -35.38 -19.97
N SER A 485 -24.90 -35.54 -18.97
CA SER A 485 -23.49 -35.91 -19.23
C SER A 485 -22.84 -36.84 -18.20
N LEU A 486 -23.58 -37.85 -17.73
CA LEU A 486 -22.95 -39.04 -17.15
C LEU A 486 -23.33 -40.24 -17.99
N ASP A 487 -22.44 -40.62 -18.91
CA ASP A 487 -22.45 -41.94 -19.54
C ASP A 487 -22.40 -43.00 -18.44
N ALA A 488 -23.38 -43.89 -18.45
CA ALA A 488 -23.61 -44.93 -17.44
C ALA A 488 -22.50 -46.00 -17.34
N ASP A 489 -21.43 -45.89 -18.14
CA ASP A 489 -20.38 -46.91 -18.25
C ASP A 489 -19.22 -46.75 -17.24
N VAL A 490 -19.05 -45.59 -16.60
CA VAL A 490 -17.94 -45.39 -15.64
C VAL A 490 -18.26 -45.85 -14.22
N LEU A 491 -19.55 -45.87 -13.83
CA LEU A 491 -19.98 -46.32 -12.50
C LEU A 491 -20.07 -47.86 -12.36
N ALA A 492 -20.07 -48.61 -13.47
CA ALA A 492 -20.16 -50.07 -13.44
C ALA A 492 -18.82 -50.77 -13.14
N VAL A 493 -17.67 -50.10 -13.32
CA VAL A 493 -16.34 -50.71 -13.11
C VAL A 493 -15.86 -50.59 -11.66
N SER A 494 -16.27 -49.55 -10.93
CA SER A 494 -15.86 -49.31 -9.54
C SER A 494 -16.58 -50.22 -8.51
N MET A 495 -17.85 -50.54 -8.73
CA MET A 495 -18.61 -51.40 -7.79
C MET A 495 -18.36 -52.90 -7.96
N PHE A 496 -17.71 -53.36 -9.05
CA PHE A 496 -17.45 -54.79 -9.28
C PHE A 496 -16.13 -55.28 -8.64
N GLU A 497 -15.18 -54.38 -8.38
CA GLU A 497 -13.89 -54.71 -7.75
C GLU A 497 -13.97 -54.76 -6.20
N LEU A 498 -14.86 -53.98 -5.58
CA LEU A 498 -15.09 -54.00 -4.12
C LEU A 498 -15.84 -55.24 -3.60
N GLY A 499 -16.44 -56.03 -4.49
CA GLY A 499 -17.15 -57.27 -4.15
C GLY A 499 -16.28 -58.54 -4.10
N ARG A 500 -14.99 -58.48 -4.49
CA ARG A 500 -14.11 -59.67 -4.57
C ARG A 500 -13.10 -59.82 -3.43
N ALA A 501 -12.98 -58.85 -2.53
CA ALA A 501 -11.97 -58.87 -1.47
C ALA A 501 -12.43 -59.45 -0.11
N THR A 502 -13.66 -59.96 0.04
CA THR A 502 -14.21 -60.41 1.34
C THR A 502 -14.28 -61.93 1.56
N SER A 503 -13.50 -62.74 0.84
CA SER A 503 -13.48 -64.20 1.08
C SER A 503 -12.09 -64.83 1.16
N SER A 504 -11.26 -64.37 2.10
CA SER A 504 -10.10 -65.15 2.59
C SER A 504 -9.46 -64.47 3.80
N LEU A 505 -10.00 -64.69 5.00
CA LEU A 505 -9.27 -64.45 6.25
C LEU A 505 -9.48 -65.63 7.19
N THR A 506 -8.53 -66.57 7.11
CA THR A 506 -8.31 -67.63 8.10
C THR A 506 -7.75 -67.04 9.38
N ALA A 507 -8.33 -67.46 10.51
CA ALA A 507 -7.98 -67.07 11.86
C ALA A 507 -6.49 -67.28 12.20
N VAL A 508 -5.88 -66.26 12.82
CA VAL A 508 -4.59 -66.33 13.52
C VAL A 508 -4.84 -65.92 14.98
N PRO A 509 -4.29 -66.63 15.98
CA PRO A 509 -4.60 -66.38 17.38
C PRO A 509 -3.84 -65.18 17.95
N GLU A 510 -4.49 -64.47 18.86
CA GLU A 510 -3.98 -63.26 19.51
C GLU A 510 -2.72 -63.48 20.37
N PRO A 511 -1.80 -62.50 20.43
CA PRO A 511 -0.86 -62.38 21.53
C PRO A 511 -1.39 -61.40 22.59
N SER A 512 -1.29 -61.85 23.83
CA SER A 512 -1.60 -61.17 25.09
C SER A 512 -0.99 -59.77 25.23
N LEU A 513 -1.86 -58.79 25.51
CA LEU A 513 -1.54 -57.45 26.02
C LEU A 513 -0.84 -57.54 27.39
N VAL A 514 0.42 -57.10 27.44
CA VAL A 514 1.13 -56.75 28.68
C VAL A 514 1.10 -55.23 28.81
N LEU A 515 0.29 -54.73 29.75
CA LEU A 515 0.29 -53.32 30.17
C LEU A 515 1.69 -52.96 30.74
N HIS A 516 2.39 -52.01 30.11
CA HIS A 516 3.54 -51.32 30.69
C HIS A 516 3.10 -49.93 31.15
N TRP A 517 2.78 -49.79 32.44
CA TRP A 517 2.83 -48.51 33.14
C TRP A 517 4.15 -48.48 33.90
N GLY A 518 5.11 -47.70 33.42
CA GLY A 518 6.41 -47.64 34.07
C GLY A 518 7.35 -46.60 33.49
N LEU A 519 6.99 -45.31 33.53
CA LEU A 519 7.98 -44.22 33.45
C LEU A 519 7.42 -42.86 33.87
N ILE A 520 7.02 -42.73 35.15
CA ILE A 520 6.97 -41.43 35.85
C ILE A 520 7.42 -41.66 37.29
N ALA A 521 8.74 -41.70 37.52
CA ALA A 521 9.34 -41.50 38.85
C ALA A 521 10.87 -41.45 38.73
N LEU A 522 11.43 -40.35 38.24
CA LEU A 522 12.85 -40.01 38.44
C LEU A 522 12.99 -38.49 38.31
N PHE A 523 12.63 -37.76 39.37
CA PHE A 523 13.24 -36.48 39.79
C PHE A 523 12.51 -35.98 41.06
N SER A 524 12.86 -36.55 42.21
CA SER A 524 12.80 -35.87 43.52
C SER A 524 13.42 -36.78 44.58
N GLY A 525 14.54 -36.36 45.18
CA GLY A 525 15.18 -37.23 46.15
C GLY A 525 16.48 -36.75 46.79
N THR A 526 16.47 -35.62 47.48
CA THR A 526 17.31 -35.46 48.68
C THR A 526 16.49 -34.86 49.81
N PHE A 527 15.77 -35.71 50.55
CA PHE A 527 15.30 -35.41 51.90
C PHE A 527 15.88 -36.45 52.86
N ARG A 528 16.82 -36.00 53.71
CA ARG A 528 17.38 -36.79 54.82
C ARG A 528 16.37 -36.84 55.95
N TRP A 529 16.07 -38.05 56.46
CA TRP A 529 15.61 -38.22 57.84
C TRP A 529 16.54 -39.17 58.61
N LYS A 530 16.89 -38.74 59.82
CA LYS A 530 17.72 -39.42 60.82
C LYS A 530 17.08 -40.72 61.30
N ARG A 531 17.91 -41.76 61.47
CA ARG A 531 17.57 -42.97 62.23
C ARG A 531 17.61 -42.71 63.74
N THR A 532 16.66 -43.33 64.44
CA THR A 532 16.92 -44.06 65.69
C THR A 532 17.01 -45.54 65.36
#